data_AF-A0A167UXY0-F1
#
_entry.id   AF-A0A167UXY0-F1
#
_cell.length_a   1.000
_cell.length_b   1.000
_cell.length_c   1.000
_cell.angle_alpha   90.00
_cell.angle_beta   90.00
_cell.angle_gamma   90.00
#
_symmetry.space_group_name_H-M   'P 1'
#
loop_
_entity.id
_entity.type
_entity.pdbx_description
1 polymer ?
#
loop_
_entity_poly.entity_id
_entity_poly.type
_entity_poly.pdbx_seq_one_letter_code
_entity_poly.pdbx_strand_id
1 'polypeptide(L)' 'MAKPIVTGITSLGKDHVRQLGPTLENIAWYKAGIFKTEAPAFSVPQEVGAMKVLCDRAAENKTTLTA' A
#
# COMPACT_ATOMS: atom_id res chain seq x y z
N MET A 1 -18.68 -3.70 -5.29
CA MET A 1 -17.41 -3.45 -4.59
C MET A 1 -16.88 -4.78 -4.06
N ALA A 2 -15.58 -5.06 -4.20
CA ALA A 2 -14.99 -6.29 -3.66
C ALA A 2 -14.84 -6.19 -2.13
N LYS A 3 -15.13 -7.28 -1.40
CA LYS A 3 -14.93 -7.40 0.06
C LYS A 3 -13.85 -8.46 0.32
N PRO A 4 -12.55 -8.12 0.18
CA PRO A 4 -11.47 -9.06 0.39
C PRO A 4 -11.38 -9.45 1.87
N ILE A 5 -10.94 -10.68 2.13
CA ILE A 5 -10.62 -11.14 3.50
C ILE A 5 -9.24 -10.60 3.93
N VAL A 6 -8.36 -10.35 2.97
CA VAL A 6 -6.99 -9.87 3.19
C VAL A 6 -6.50 -9.11 1.95
N THR A 7 -5.59 -8.17 2.13
CA THR A 7 -4.90 -7.48 1.03
C THR A 7 -3.39 -7.54 1.19
N GLY A 8 -2.66 -7.57 0.08
CA GLY A 8 -1.21 -7.75 0.07
C GLY A 8 -0.55 -6.85 -0.96
N ILE A 9 0.54 -6.17 -0.56
CA ILE A 9 1.42 -5.41 -1.44
C ILE A 9 2.78 -6.12 -1.52
N THR A 10 3.14 -6.58 -2.72
CA THR A 10 4.47 -7.14 -2.99
C THR A 10 5.51 -6.03 -3.13
N SER A 11 6.77 -6.37 -3.39
CA SER A 11 7.85 -5.39 -3.54
C SER A 11 7.47 -4.28 -4.51
N LEU A 12 7.59 -3.03 -4.04
CA LEU A 12 7.33 -1.85 -4.83
C LEU A 12 8.58 -1.52 -5.65
N GLY A 13 8.53 -1.79 -6.95
CA GLY A 13 9.54 -1.32 -7.90
C GLY A 13 9.23 0.08 -8.42
N LYS A 14 10.23 0.74 -9.02
CA LYS A 14 10.05 1.93 -9.87
C LYS A 14 9.54 1.57 -11.26
N ASP A 15 8.79 0.49 -11.37
CA ASP A 15 8.13 0.13 -12.60
C ASP A 15 6.96 1.11 -12.75
N HIS A 16 6.83 1.73 -13.93
CA HIS A 16 5.74 2.67 -14.23
C HIS A 16 5.83 4.09 -13.59
N VAL A 17 7.05 4.65 -13.45
CA VAL A 17 7.28 6.08 -13.13
C VAL A 17 6.41 7.04 -13.98
N ARG A 18 6.11 6.66 -15.24
CA ARG A 18 5.27 7.46 -16.14
C ARG A 18 3.78 7.53 -15.76
N GLN A 19 3.26 6.59 -14.97
CA GLN A 19 1.81 6.47 -14.71
C GLN A 19 1.44 6.71 -13.24
N LEU A 20 2.31 6.37 -12.29
CA LEU A 20 2.03 6.44 -10.85
C LEU A 20 2.78 7.56 -10.12
N GLY A 21 3.59 8.34 -10.83
CA GLY A 21 4.39 9.44 -10.29
C GLY A 21 5.87 9.10 -10.10
N PRO A 22 6.73 10.10 -9.86
CA PRO A 22 8.19 9.91 -9.90
C PRO A 22 8.80 9.16 -8.72
N THR A 23 8.04 8.94 -7.64
CA THR A 23 8.59 8.41 -6.39
C THR A 23 7.85 7.16 -5.93
N LEU A 24 8.53 6.34 -5.12
CA LEU A 24 7.96 5.12 -4.57
C LEU A 24 6.80 5.41 -3.60
N GLU A 25 6.78 6.58 -2.97
CA GLU A 25 5.68 7.08 -2.14
C GLU A 25 4.39 7.23 -2.96
N ASN A 26 4.48 7.79 -4.17
CA ASN A 26 3.30 7.92 -5.03
C ASN A 26 2.79 6.54 -5.46
N ILE A 27 3.70 5.64 -5.84
CA ILE A 27 3.36 4.25 -6.20
C ILE A 27 2.69 3.54 -5.01
N ALA A 28 3.26 3.68 -3.81
CA ALA A 28 2.72 3.12 -2.57
C ALA A 28 1.31 3.65 -2.30
N TRP A 29 1.09 4.96 -2.44
CA TRP A 29 -0.21 5.58 -2.22
C TRP A 29 -1.30 5.01 -3.12
N TYR A 30 -0.99 4.87 -4.42
CA TYR A 30 -1.93 4.30 -5.40
C TYR A 30 -2.22 2.83 -5.13
N LYS A 31 -1.18 2.02 -4.91
CA LYS A 31 -1.36 0.57 -4.66
C LYS A 31 -2.05 0.29 -3.33
N ALA A 32 -1.83 1.12 -2.31
CA ALA A 32 -2.57 1.07 -1.04
C ALA A 32 -4.07 1.37 -1.19
N GLY A 33 -4.55 1.83 -2.35
CA GLY A 33 -5.98 1.96 -2.63
C GLY A 33 -6.78 0.65 -2.57
N ILE A 34 -6.09 -0.50 -2.58
CA ILE A 34 -6.72 -1.81 -2.39
C ILE A 34 -7.05 -2.10 -0.92
N PHE A 35 -6.46 -1.39 0.05
CA PHE A 35 -6.75 -1.58 1.47
C PHE A 35 -8.24 -1.33 1.75
N LYS A 36 -8.80 -2.14 2.65
CA LYS A 36 -10.21 -2.09 3.04
C LYS A 36 -10.34 -2.21 4.54
N THR A 37 -11.34 -1.50 5.07
CA THR A 37 -11.75 -1.65 6.47
C THR A 37 -12.13 -3.10 6.74
N GLU A 38 -11.79 -3.58 7.94
CA GLU A 38 -12.02 -4.97 8.40
C GLU A 38 -11.22 -6.06 7.66
N ALA A 39 -10.37 -5.69 6.69
CA ALA A 39 -9.50 -6.63 5.99
C ALA A 39 -8.03 -6.29 6.29
N PRO A 40 -7.27 -7.15 7.01
CA PRO A 40 -5.87 -6.89 7.31
C PRO A 40 -5.06 -6.69 6.03
N ALA A 41 -4.09 -5.78 6.10
CA ALA A 41 -3.15 -5.48 5.03
C ALA A 41 -1.77 -6.07 5.36
N PHE A 42 -1.12 -6.64 4.35
CA PHE A 42 0.23 -7.15 4.43
C PHE A 42 1.11 -6.47 3.37
N SER A 43 2.37 -6.27 3.70
CA SER A 43 3.40 -5.89 2.73
C SER A 43 4.66 -6.70 2.99
N VAL A 44 5.54 -6.79 1.99
CA VAL A 44 6.96 -7.06 2.27
C VAL A 44 7.63 -5.77 2.77
N PRO A 45 8.83 -5.82 3.39
CA PRO A 45 9.58 -4.62 3.71
C PRO A 45 9.80 -3.74 2.47
N GLN A 46 9.52 -2.44 2.59
CA GLN A 46 9.73 -1.44 1.53
C GLN A 46 10.75 -0.39 1.98
N GLU A 47 11.13 0.51 1.07
CA GLU A 47 11.86 1.72 1.45
C GLU A 47 11.07 2.56 2.46
N VAL A 48 11.78 3.27 3.34
CA VAL A 48 11.21 4.00 4.49
C VAL A 48 10.05 4.92 4.09
N GLY A 49 10.19 5.67 2.99
CA GLY A 49 9.15 6.58 2.51
C GLY A 49 7.89 5.84 2.05
N ALA A 50 8.06 4.77 1.26
CA ALA A 50 6.95 3.95 0.80
C ALA A 50 6.26 3.23 1.96
N MET A 51 7.02 2.65 2.90
CA MET A 51 6.47 2.02 4.11
C MET A 51 5.63 3.00 4.91
N LYS A 52 6.09 4.24 5.10
CA LYS A 52 5.34 5.27 5.81
C LYS A 52 3.99 5.53 5.14
N VAL A 53 3.97 5.69 3.82
CA VAL A 53 2.72 5.86 3.07
C VAL A 53 1.79 4.67 3.23
N LEU A 54 2.30 3.44 3.18
CA LEU A 54 1.48 2.25 3.40
C LEU A 54 0.86 2.25 4.82
N CYS A 55 1.63 2.58 5.85
CA CYS A 55 1.14 2.69 7.22
C CYS A 55 0.04 3.76 7.35
N ASP A 56 0.27 4.96 6.80
CA ASP A 56 -0.70 6.07 6.84
C ASP A 56 -2.01 5.66 6.14
N ARG A 57 -1.92 5.00 4.98
CA ARG A 57 -3.07 4.52 4.22
C ARG A 57 -3.82 3.40 4.91
N ALA A 58 -3.13 2.51 5.61
CA ALA A 58 -3.78 1.48 6.40
C ALA A 58 -4.59 2.10 7.56
N ALA A 59 -4.03 3.11 8.23
CA ALA A 59 -4.72 3.86 9.28
C ALA A 59 -5.95 4.61 8.75
N GLU A 60 -5.84 5.30 7.61
CA GLU A 60 -6.97 5.96 6.93
C GLU A 60 -8.11 4.98 6.62
N ASN A 61 -7.76 3.76 6.19
CA ASN A 61 -8.73 2.71 5.85
C ASN A 61 -9.16 1.86 7.06
N LYS A 62 -8.75 2.24 8.28
CA LYS A 62 -9.05 1.54 9.54
C LYS A 62 -8.69 0.05 9.48
N THR A 63 -7.50 -0.23 8.95
CA THR A 63 -6.92 -1.57 8.93
C THR A 63 -5.51 -1.56 9.49
N THR A 64 -5.03 -2.73 9.88
CA THR A 64 -3.65 -2.95 10.32
C THR A 64 -2.78 -3.25 9.12
N LEU A 65 -1.55 -2.73 9.13
CA LEU A 65 -0.51 -3.15 8.19
C LEU A 65 0.53 -4.00 8.94
N THR A 66 0.84 -5.17 8.40
CA THR A 66 1.96 -6.02 8.84
C THR A 66 2.99 -6.13 7.72
N ALA A 67 4.27 -5.93 8.04
CA ALA A 67 5.37 -5.94 7.09
C ALA A 67 6.55 -6.79 7.58
#